data_AF-A0A0H1BFI2-F1
#
_entry.id   AF-A0A0H1BFI2-F1
#
_cell.length_a   1.000
_cell.length_b   1.000
_cell.length_c   1.000
_cell.angle_alpha   90.00
_cell.angle_beta   90.00
_cell.angle_gamma   90.00
#
_symmetry.space_group_name_H-M   'P 1'
#
loop_
_entity.id
_entity.type
_entity.pdbx_description
1 polymer ?
#
loop_
_entity_poly.entity_id
_entity_poly.type
_entity_poly.pdbx_seq_one_letter_code
_entity_poly.pdbx_strand_id
1 'polypeptide(L)' 'MSLSNKLSITDVDLKGKRVLIRVDFNVPLDENKKITNTQRIVGALPTIKYAIDHGAKAVVL' A
#
# COMPACT_ATOMS: atom_id res chain seq x y z
N MET A 1 22.43 -9.10 3.20
CA MET A 1 21.66 -8.74 1.98
C MET A 1 21.77 -7.23 1.79
N SER A 2 22.23 -6.77 0.62
CA SER A 2 22.33 -5.34 0.32
C SER A 2 20.93 -4.72 0.19
N LEU A 3 20.69 -3.57 0.83
CA LEU A 3 19.44 -2.80 0.70
C LEU A 3 19.30 -2.15 -0.69
N SER A 4 20.38 -2.05 -1.45
CA SER A 4 20.43 -1.24 -2.67
C SER A 4 19.93 -1.97 -3.93
N ASN A 5 19.74 -3.29 -3.90
CA ASN A 5 19.27 -4.10 -5.04
C ASN A 5 17.82 -4.58 -4.85
N LYS A 6 16.90 -3.65 -4.55
CA LYS A 6 15.47 -3.95 -4.46
C LYS A 6 14.72 -3.23 -5.58
N LEU A 7 13.88 -3.99 -6.27
CA LEU A 7 12.97 -3.44 -7.27
C LEU A 7 11.87 -2.65 -6.56
N SER A 8 11.66 -1.41 -6.97
CA SER A 8 10.64 -0.54 -6.39
C SER A 8 9.36 -0.57 -7.21
N ILE A 9 8.28 -0.02 -6.66
CA ILE A 9 6.99 0.10 -7.37
C ILE A 9 7.09 1.05 -8.58
N THR A 10 8.08 1.94 -8.62
CA THR A 10 8.30 2.84 -9.76
C THR A 10 9.01 2.17 -10.93
N ASP A 11 9.65 1.02 -10.70
CA ASP A 11 10.41 0.30 -11.72
C ASP A 11 9.58 -0.77 -12.46
N VAL A 12 8.29 -0.91 -12.12
CA VAL A 12 7.40 -1.95 -12.63
C VAL A 12 6.20 -1.38 -13.38
N ASP A 13 5.81 -2.04 -14.47
CA ASP A 13 4.58 -1.71 -15.19
C ASP A 13 3.37 -2.36 -14.52
N LEU A 14 2.44 -1.51 -14.08
CA LEU A 14 1.23 -1.91 -13.35
C LEU A 14 0.00 -1.96 -14.27
N LYS A 15 0.11 -1.47 -15.51
CA LYS A 15 -1.04 -1.29 -16.42
C LYS A 15 -1.70 -2.62 -16.77
N GLY A 16 -2.99 -2.74 -16.46
CA GLY A 16 -3.79 -3.94 -16.73
C GLY A 16 -3.46 -5.14 -15.83
N LYS A 17 -2.52 -5.00 -14.88
CA LYS A 17 -2.12 -6.07 -13.95
C LYS A 17 -2.95 -6.04 -12.67
N ARG A 18 -3.09 -7.20 -12.04
CA ARG A 18 -3.67 -7.33 -10.69
C ARG A 18 -2.53 -7.21 -9.70
N VAL A 19 -2.61 -6.24 -8.79
CA VAL A 19 -1.54 -5.91 -7.84
C VAL A 19 -2.02 -6.29 -6.44
N LEU A 20 -1.25 -7.15 -5.77
CA LEU A 20 -1.45 -7.47 -4.35
C LEU A 20 -0.49 -6.61 -3.53
N ILE A 21 -1.03 -5.66 -2.77
CA ILE A 21 -0.27 -4.74 -1.93
C ILE A 21 -0.44 -5.19 -0.48
N ARG A 22 0.61 -5.75 0.10
CA ARG A 22 0.62 -6.06 1.53
C ARG A 22 0.78 -4.76 2.32
N VAL A 23 -0.28 -4.34 3.00
CA VAL A 23 -0.30 -3.15 3.85
C VAL A 23 -0.24 -3.51 5.34
N ASP A 24 0.36 -2.62 6.13
CA ASP A 24 0.38 -2.73 7.59
C ASP A 24 -0.73 -1.85 8.18
N PHE A 25 -1.91 -2.44 8.37
CA PHE A 25 -3.04 -1.80 9.03
C PHE A 25 -3.14 -2.15 10.52
N ASN A 26 -2.03 -2.50 11.16
CA ASN A 26 -1.99 -2.72 12.60
C ASN A 26 -2.06 -1.38 13.36
N VAL A 27 -3.27 -0.80 13.41
CA VAL A 27 -3.55 0.45 14.11
C VAL A 27 -4.10 0.20 15.50
N PRO A 28 -3.73 1.03 16.51
CA PRO A 28 -4.34 0.94 17.82
C PRO A 28 -5.84 1.31 17.74
N LEU A 29 -6.65 0.51 18.42
CA LEU A 29 -8.10 0.66 18.54
C LEU A 29 -8.44 1.04 19.98
N ASP A 30 -9.43 1.91 20.18
CA ASP A 30 -9.99 2.19 21.49
C ASP A 30 -10.99 1.09 21.92
N GLU A 31 -11.53 1.21 23.14
CA GLU A 31 -12.53 0.30 23.70
C GLU A 31 -13.82 0.23 22.86
N ASN A 32 -14.11 1.27 22.08
CA ASN A 32 -15.25 1.35 21.15
C ASN A 32 -14.88 0.94 19.72
N LYS A 33 -13.71 0.31 19.51
CA LYS A 33 -13.16 -0.10 18.21
C LYS A 33 -12.93 1.06 17.23
N LYS A 34 -12.75 2.28 17.72
CA LYS A 34 -12.34 3.43 16.90
C LYS A 34 -10.82 3.46 16.75
N ILE A 35 -10.37 3.81 15.55
CA ILE A 35 -8.95 3.95 15.24
C ILE A 35 -8.43 5.21 15.94
N THR A 36 -7.50 5.05 16.88
CA THR A 36 -6.93 6.18 17.63
C THR A 36 -5.77 6.85 16.90
N ASN A 37 -5.11 6.11 15.98
CA ASN A 37 -4.04 6.65 15.15
C ASN A 37 -4.15 6.14 13.71
N THR A 38 -4.34 7.06 12.77
CA THR A 38 -4.52 6.78 11.34
C THR A 38 -3.23 6.84 10.53
N GLN A 39 -2.07 7.14 11.15
CA GLN A 39 -0.80 7.37 10.46
C GLN A 39 -0.38 6.20 9.56
N ARG A 40 -0.57 4.95 10.01
CA ARG A 40 -0.24 3.76 9.21
C ARG A 40 -1.13 3.62 7.97
N ILE A 41 -2.41 3.96 8.10
CA ILE A 41 -3.38 3.93 7.00
C ILE A 41 -3.04 5.02 5.99
N VAL A 42 -2.82 6.25 6.48
CA VAL A 42 -2.46 7.40 5.63
C VAL A 42 -1.14 7.15 4.90
N GLY A 43 -0.16 6.51 5.55
CA GLY A 43 1.12 6.16 4.94
C GLY A 43 1.02 5.13 3.80
N ALA A 44 -0.01 4.30 3.76
CA ALA A 44 -0.22 3.34 2.68
C ALA A 44 -0.94 3.95 1.46
N LEU A 45 -1.67 5.07 1.64
CA LEU A 45 -2.44 5.71 0.57
C LEU A 45 -1.62 6.10 -0.68
N PRO A 46 -0.39 6.65 -0.57
CA PRO A 46 0.40 7.01 -1.75
C PRO A 46 0.66 5.83 -2.68
N THR A 47 1.00 4.66 -2.11
CA THR A 47 1.29 3.44 -2.88
C THR A 47 0.03 2.90 -3.57
N ILE A 48 -1.11 2.96 -2.88
CA ILE A 48 -2.40 2.53 -3.43
C ILE A 48 -2.82 3.44 -4.59
N LYS A 49 -2.74 4.76 -4.38
CA LYS A 49 -3.03 5.77 -5.43
C LYS A 49 -2.11 5.59 -6.63
N TYR A 50 -0.81 5.41 -6.39
CA TYR A 50 0.16 5.16 -7.45
C TYR A 50 -0.23 3.96 -8.31
N ALA A 51 -0.60 2.84 -7.71
CA ALA A 51 -1.02 1.65 -8.45
C ALA A 51 -2.29 1.89 -9.28
N ILE A 52 -3.27 2.59 -8.74
CA ILE A 52 -4.52 2.93 -9.44
C ILE A 52 -4.23 3.88 -10.62
N ASP A 53 -3.46 4.95 -10.38
CA ASP A 53 -3.13 5.96 -11.39
C ASP A 53 -2.29 5.37 -12.55
N HIS A 54 -1.45 4.36 -12.26
CA HIS A 54 -0.68 3.63 -13.27
C HIS A 54 -1.47 2.52 -13.96
N GLY A 55 -2.79 2.47 -13.76
CA GLY A 55 -3.69 1.59 -14.51
C GLY A 55 -3.74 0.15 -14.01
N ALA A 56 -3.46 -0.10 -12.73
CA ALA A 56 -3.70 -1.42 -12.14
C ALA A 56 -5.17 -1.82 -12.32
N LYS A 57 -5.39 -3.05 -12.80
CA LYS A 57 -6.73 -3.61 -13.06
C LYS A 57 -7.47 -3.94 -11.76
N ALA A 58 -6.73 -4.32 -10.72
CA ALA A 58 -7.27 -4.60 -9.39
C ALA A 58 -6.17 -4.38 -8.35
N VAL A 59 -6.51 -3.74 -7.24
CA VAL A 59 -5.65 -3.58 -6.07
C VAL A 59 -6.26 -4.39 -4.93
N VAL A 60 -5.50 -5.35 -4.40
CA VAL A 60 -5.88 -6.18 -3.25
C VAL A 60 -4.99 -5.81 -2.07
N LEU A 61 -5.60 -5.52 -0.92
CA LEU A 61 -4.96 -5.03 0.31
C LEU A 61 -4.96 -6.11 1.40
#